data_AF-A0A5J4TTA1-F1
#
_entry.id   AF-A0A5J4TTA1-F1
#
_cell.length_a   1.000
_cell.length_b   1.000
_cell.length_c   1.000
_cell.angle_alpha   90.00
_cell.angle_beta   90.00
_cell.angle_gamma   90.00
#
_symmetry.space_group_name_H-M   'P 1'
#
loop_
_entity.id
_entity.type
_entity.pdbx_description
1 polymer ?
#
loop_
_entity_poly.entity_id
_entity_poly.type
_entity_poly.pdbx_seq_one_letter_code
_entity_poly.pdbx_strand_id
1 'polypeptide(L)'
;MRRQIKTGTKITVKLTAKLIGKLNYLRLYFQEASLFLNTMDHQKAQAARLRGWNTTMIMNKTAIPDINWWIAKLWANIPTQLIQIPPQMTMTTDEAPSGWGSTLEKELEMIAMAHGT
;
A
#
# COMPACT_ATOMS: atom_id res chain seq x y z
N MET A 1 -3.99 2.85 -47.60
CA MET A 1 -4.05 2.60 -46.14
C MET A 1 -4.07 3.94 -45.39
N ARG A 2 -5.19 4.31 -44.74
CA ARG A 2 -5.24 5.51 -43.89
C ARG A 2 -4.54 5.21 -42.57
N ARG A 3 -3.47 5.95 -42.28
CA ARG A 3 -2.73 5.89 -41.01
C ARG A 3 -3.61 6.47 -39.91
N GLN A 4 -4.36 5.64 -39.18
CA GLN A 4 -5.10 6.10 -38.01
C GLN A 4 -4.07 6.58 -36.97
N ILE A 5 -4.00 7.89 -36.77
CA ILE A 5 -3.23 8.48 -35.68
C ILE A 5 -3.99 8.12 -34.40
N LYS A 6 -3.45 7.18 -33.62
CA LYS A 6 -4.02 6.83 -32.31
C LYS A 6 -4.00 8.09 -31.44
N THR A 7 -5.17 8.68 -31.21
CA THR A 7 -5.38 9.79 -30.26
C THR A 7 -5.23 9.27 -28.83
N GLY A 8 -3.99 8.99 -28.42
CA GLY A 8 -3.67 8.55 -27.06
C GLY A 8 -2.99 9.67 -26.28
N THR A 9 -3.09 9.59 -24.96
CA THR A 9 -2.43 10.54 -24.05
C THR A 9 -0.92 10.47 -24.22
N LYS A 10 -0.29 11.62 -24.52
CA LYS A 10 1.16 11.76 -24.53
C LYS A 10 1.65 11.87 -23.09
N ILE A 11 2.57 11.00 -22.70
CA ILE A 11 3.20 10.98 -21.37
C ILE A 11 4.70 10.74 -21.52
N THR A 12 5.52 11.35 -20.69
CA THR A 12 6.96 11.05 -20.66
C THR A 12 7.24 9.68 -20.05
N VAL A 13 8.20 8.96 -20.62
CA VAL A 13 8.60 7.63 -20.14
C VAL A 13 9.02 7.68 -18.67
N LYS A 14 9.72 8.74 -18.26
CA LYS A 14 10.11 8.99 -16.87
C LYS A 14 8.92 9.10 -15.90
N LEU A 15 7.82 9.75 -16.30
CA LEU A 15 6.62 9.84 -15.46
C LEU A 15 5.97 8.47 -15.29
N THR A 16 5.86 7.69 -16.37
CA THR A 16 5.33 6.32 -16.28
C THR A 16 6.22 5.43 -15.42
N ALA A 17 7.55 5.56 -15.49
CA ALA A 17 8.47 4.83 -14.62
C ALA A 17 8.26 5.18 -13.15
N LYS A 18 8.09 6.46 -12.83
CA LYS A 18 7.81 6.93 -11.46
C LYS A 18 6.48 6.38 -10.94
N LEU A 19 5.44 6.35 -11.78
CA LEU A 19 4.15 5.77 -11.43
C LEU A 19 4.27 4.27 -11.14
N ILE A 20 4.91 3.51 -12.04
CA ILE A 20 5.13 2.07 -11.86
C ILE A 20 5.90 1.79 -10.58
N GLY A 21 6.93 2.58 -10.27
CA GLY A 21 7.68 2.45 -9.01
C GLY A 21 6.79 2.60 -7.77
N LYS A 22 5.89 3.60 -7.77
CA LYS A 22 4.93 3.80 -6.67
C LYS A 22 3.92 2.65 -6.56
N LEU A 23 3.41 2.15 -7.67
CA LEU A 23 2.45 1.04 -7.67
C LEU A 23 3.13 -0.28 -7.27
N ASN A 24 4.39 -0.48 -7.65
CA ASN A 24 5.19 -1.63 -7.22
C ASN A 24 5.39 -1.67 -5.70
N TYR A 25 5.58 -0.52 -5.05
CA TYR A 25 5.61 -0.46 -3.58
C TYR A 25 4.31 -0.98 -2.95
N LEU A 26 3.17 -0.69 -3.58
CA LEU A 26 1.86 -1.10 -3.09
C LEU A 26 1.46 -2.52 -3.50
N ARG A 27 2.24 -3.18 -4.36
CA ARG A 27 1.90 -4.50 -4.92
C ARG A 27 1.71 -5.58 -3.86
N LEU A 28 2.43 -5.49 -2.74
CA LEU A 28 2.32 -6.45 -1.64
C LEU A 28 0.95 -6.43 -0.94
N TYR A 29 0.23 -5.32 -1.01
CA TYR A 29 -1.09 -5.16 -0.39
C TYR A 29 -2.23 -5.71 -1.26
N PHE A 30 -1.96 -6.08 -2.52
CA PHE A 30 -2.99 -6.51 -3.46
C PHE A 30 -2.53 -7.75 -4.24
N GLN A 31 -3.16 -8.90 -4.00
CA GLN A 31 -2.78 -10.19 -4.59
C GLN A 31 -2.68 -10.18 -6.12
N GLU A 32 -3.52 -9.40 -6.80
CA GLU A 32 -3.62 -9.34 -8.26
C GLU A 32 -2.82 -8.18 -8.89
N ALA A 33 -2.19 -7.30 -8.09
CA ALA A 33 -1.59 -6.06 -8.58
C ALA A 33 -0.49 -6.25 -9.63
N SER A 34 0.19 -7.41 -9.62
CA SER A 34 1.24 -7.72 -10.61
C SER A 34 0.71 -7.75 -12.04
N LEU A 35 -0.54 -8.18 -12.25
CA LEU A 35 -1.14 -8.28 -13.59
C LEU A 35 -1.41 -6.90 -14.20
N PHE A 36 -1.83 -5.95 -13.36
CA PHE A 36 -2.27 -4.61 -13.76
C PHE A 36 -1.13 -3.60 -13.96
N LEU A 37 0.12 -4.07 -14.12
CA LEU A 37 1.27 -3.22 -14.45
C LEU A 37 1.93 -3.61 -15.78
N ASN A 38 1.66 -4.81 -16.29
CA ASN A 38 2.38 -5.39 -17.43
C ASN A 38 2.29 -4.53 -18.68
N THR A 39 1.10 -4.02 -19.00
CA THR A 39 0.88 -3.17 -20.18
C THR A 39 1.74 -1.92 -20.13
N MET A 40 1.69 -1.18 -19.03
CA MET A 40 2.43 0.08 -18.86
C MET A 40 3.94 -0.17 -18.78
N ASP A 41 4.37 -1.21 -18.08
CA ASP A 41 5.78 -1.52 -17.89
C ASP A 41 6.46 -1.95 -19.20
N HIS A 42 5.80 -2.82 -19.97
CA HIS A 42 6.26 -3.23 -21.28
C HIS A 42 6.38 -2.04 -22.24
N GLN A 43 5.36 -1.18 -22.31
CA GLN A 43 5.40 0.01 -23.16
C GLN A 43 6.49 1.00 -22.76
N LYS A 44 6.62 1.27 -21.46
CA LYS A 44 7.70 2.09 -20.91
C LYS A 44 9.05 1.51 -21.32
N ALA A 45 9.26 0.20 -21.12
CA ALA A 45 10.53 -0.45 -21.42
C ALA A 45 10.88 -0.36 -22.92
N GLN A 46 9.89 -0.57 -23.80
CA GLN A 46 10.06 -0.40 -25.24
C GLN A 46 10.40 1.05 -25.61
N ALA A 47 9.69 2.03 -25.06
CA ALA A 47 9.93 3.44 -25.36
C ALA A 47 11.30 3.91 -24.83
N ALA A 48 11.67 3.50 -23.62
CA ALA A 48 12.98 3.79 -23.04
C ALA A 48 14.11 3.21 -23.89
N ARG A 49 13.97 1.95 -24.34
CA ARG A 49 14.96 1.28 -25.19
C ARG A 49 15.12 1.96 -26.55
N LEU A 50 14.02 2.40 -27.15
CA LEU A 50 14.03 2.95 -28.51
C LEU A 50 14.41 4.44 -28.57
N ARG A 51 14.06 5.22 -27.55
CA ARG A 51 14.10 6.70 -27.60
C ARG A 51 14.60 7.38 -26.33
N GLY A 52 15.00 6.61 -25.32
CA GLY A 52 15.52 7.13 -24.04
C GLY A 52 14.44 7.54 -23.04
N TRP A 53 14.86 7.91 -21.82
CA TRP A 53 13.96 8.17 -20.68
C TRP A 53 13.19 9.49 -20.74
N ASN A 54 13.75 10.51 -21.40
CA ASN A 54 13.15 11.85 -21.48
C ASN A 54 12.15 11.99 -22.65
N THR A 55 12.01 10.96 -23.49
CA THR A 55 11.04 10.98 -24.60
C THR A 55 9.61 10.90 -24.08
N THR A 56 8.69 11.45 -24.87
CA THR A 56 7.25 11.16 -24.74
C THR A 56 6.90 9.87 -25.46
N MET A 57 5.93 9.13 -24.92
CA MET A 57 5.26 8.00 -25.56
C MET A 57 3.74 8.23 -25.55
N ILE A 58 3.04 7.55 -26.45
CA ILE A 58 1.59 7.49 -26.46
C ILE A 58 1.19 6.24 -25.68
N MET A 59 0.53 6.42 -24.53
CA MET A 59 0.08 5.30 -23.71
C MET A 59 -1.00 4.51 -24.45
N ASN A 60 -0.90 3.17 -24.42
CA ASN A 60 -1.91 2.33 -25.05
C ASN A 60 -3.22 2.46 -24.27
N LYS A 61 -4.34 2.57 -25.00
CA LYS A 61 -5.68 2.53 -24.41
C LYS A 61 -5.95 1.25 -23.63
N THR A 62 -5.22 0.15 -23.91
CA THR A 62 -5.31 -1.09 -23.14
C THR A 62 -4.78 -0.95 -21.71
N ALA A 63 -4.06 0.12 -21.37
CA ALA A 63 -3.66 0.41 -19.99
C ALA A 63 -4.78 1.10 -19.18
N ILE A 64 -5.85 1.58 -19.84
CA ILE A 64 -6.95 2.26 -19.15
C ILE A 64 -7.66 1.35 -18.13
N PRO A 65 -8.03 0.09 -18.46
CA PRO A 65 -8.59 -0.84 -17.48
C PRO A 65 -7.65 -1.08 -16.29
N ASP A 66 -6.35 -1.25 -16.55
CA ASP A 66 -5.33 -1.44 -15.51
C ASP A 66 -5.27 -0.26 -14.54
N ILE A 67 -5.26 0.97 -15.08
CA ILE A 67 -5.26 2.21 -14.29
C ILE A 67 -6.56 2.33 -13.47
N ASN A 68 -7.72 2.05 -14.06
CA ASN A 68 -8.99 2.11 -13.37
C ASN A 68 -9.08 1.09 -12.23
N TRP A 69 -8.51 -0.11 -12.41
CA TRP A 69 -8.41 -1.10 -11.35
C TRP A 69 -7.58 -0.59 -10.17
N TRP A 70 -6.40 0.01 -10.44
CA TRP A 70 -5.57 0.60 -9.40
C TRP A 70 -6.28 1.73 -8.65
N ILE A 71 -6.98 2.61 -9.36
CA ILE A 71 -7.80 3.66 -8.75
C ILE A 71 -8.82 3.02 -7.80
N ALA A 72 -9.62 2.07 -8.28
CA ALA A 72 -10.65 1.42 -7.46
C ALA A 72 -10.07 0.78 -6.18
N LYS A 73 -8.93 0.08 -6.28
CA LYS A 73 -8.26 -0.53 -5.12
C LYS A 73 -7.75 0.49 -4.11
N LEU A 74 -7.18 1.60 -4.58
CA LEU A 74 -6.68 2.66 -3.70
C LEU A 74 -7.82 3.37 -2.97
N TRP A 75 -8.96 3.60 -3.65
CA TRP A 75 -10.15 4.19 -3.03
C TRP A 75 -10.81 3.25 -2.01
N ALA A 76 -10.72 1.93 -2.22
CA ALA A 76 -11.21 0.93 -1.28
C ALA A 76 -10.28 0.70 -0.08
N ASN A 77 -9.05 1.22 -0.10
CA ASN A 77 -8.08 1.09 0.99
C ASN A 77 -8.38 2.09 2.12
N ILE A 78 -9.55 1.95 2.74
CA ILE A 78 -9.92 2.69 3.95
C ILE A 78 -9.06 2.14 5.10
N PRO A 79 -8.33 2.99 5.84
CA PRO A 79 -7.55 2.53 6.98
C PRO A 79 -8.47 1.88 8.01
N THR A 80 -8.26 0.60 8.28
CA THR A 80 -8.86 -0.07 9.43
C THR A 80 -8.27 0.57 10.68
N GLN A 81 -9.11 0.82 11.70
CA GLN A 81 -8.62 1.27 12.99
C GLN A 81 -7.56 0.28 13.47
N LEU A 82 -6.44 0.80 14.00
CA LEU A 82 -5.47 -0.05 14.68
C LEU A 82 -6.23 -0.77 15.79
N ILE A 83 -6.34 -2.09 15.70
CA ILE A 83 -6.87 -2.89 16.80
C ILE A 83 -5.86 -2.71 17.93
N GLN A 84 -6.21 -1.90 18.93
CA GLN A 84 -5.51 -1.95 20.19
C GLN A 84 -5.80 -3.32 20.80
N ILE A 85 -4.80 -4.20 20.77
CA ILE A 85 -4.86 -5.42 21.55
C ILE A 85 -4.69 -4.97 23.01
N PRO A 86 -5.71 -5.16 23.88
CA PRO A 86 -5.58 -4.79 25.28
C PRO A 86 -4.42 -5.59 25.92
N PRO A 87 -3.61 -4.94 26.77
CA PRO A 87 -2.48 -5.60 27.42
C PRO A 87 -3.00 -6.71 28.34
N GLN A 88 -2.59 -7.95 28.09
CA GLN A 88 -2.98 -9.09 28.94
C GLN A 88 -2.41 -8.98 30.37
N MET A 89 -1.34 -8.20 30.53
CA MET A 89 -0.68 -7.92 31.79
C MET A 89 -0.13 -6.50 31.77
N THR A 90 -0.31 -5.79 32.89
CA THR A 90 0.30 -4.48 33.15
C THR A 90 1.32 -4.64 34.26
N MET A 91 2.59 -4.35 33.95
CA MET A 91 3.66 -4.31 34.96
C MET A 91 3.92 -2.85 35.34
N THR A 92 3.73 -2.54 36.62
CA THR A 92 4.02 -1.22 37.18
C THR A 92 5.23 -1.37 38.08
N THR A 93 6.31 -0.66 37.76
CA THR A 93 7.54 -0.67 38.54
C THR A 93 7.76 0.71 39.13
N ASP A 94 7.93 0.80 40.45
CA ASP A 94 8.29 2.03 41.14
C ASP A 94 9.74 1.97 41.61
N GLU A 95 10.45 3.09 41.46
CA GLU A 95 11.82 3.24 41.91
C GLU A 95 11.83 4.02 43.22
N ALA A 96 12.34 3.40 44.29
CA ALA A 96 12.54 4.03 45.58
C ALA A 96 14.01 3.90 46.03
N PRO A 97 14.51 4.79 46.91
CA PRO A 97 15.88 4.70 47.44
C PRO A 97 16.19 3.37 48.14
N SER A 98 15.15 2.67 48.65
CA SER A 98 15.25 1.35 49.28
C SER A 98 15.29 0.19 48.29
N GLY A 99 15.13 0.43 46.99
CA GLY A 99 15.08 -0.59 45.94
C GLY A 99 13.93 -0.39 44.96
N TRP A 100 13.90 -1.24 43.93
CA TRP A 100 12.84 -1.24 42.91
C TRP A 100 11.70 -2.16 43.36
N GLY A 101 10.48 -1.64 43.38
CA GLY A 101 9.25 -2.43 43.54
C GLY A 101 8.63 -2.73 42.18
N SER A 102 7.95 -3.87 42.04
CA SER A 102 7.17 -4.17 40.82
C SER A 102 5.88 -4.90 41.16
N THR A 103 4.79 -4.46 40.56
CA THR A 103 3.45 -5.05 40.64
C THR A 103 3.02 -5.48 39.25
N LEU A 104 2.45 -6.69 39.13
CA LEU A 104 1.99 -7.24 37.85
C LEU A 104 0.49 -7.53 37.94
N GLU A 105 -0.30 -6.78 37.19
CA GLU A 105 -1.76 -6.89 37.16
C GLU A 105 -2.23 -7.65 35.92
N LYS A 106 -3.09 -8.66 36.09
CA LYS A 106 -3.77 -9.36 34.98
C LYS A 106 -5.19 -8.80 34.83
N GLU A 107 -5.54 -8.37 33.63
CA GLU A 107 -6.86 -7.74 33.37
C GLU A 107 -8.04 -8.72 33.52
N LEU A 108 -7.80 -10.04 33.39
CA LEU A 108 -8.85 -11.08 33.33
C LEU A 108 -9.38 -11.54 34.71
N GLU A 109 -8.65 -11.31 35.80
CA GLU A 109 -9.05 -11.76 37.16
C GLU A 109 -10.03 -10.79 37.86
N MET A 110 -10.15 -9.55 37.39
CA MET A 110 -10.98 -8.52 38.05
C MET A 110 -12.49 -8.74 37.87
N ILE A 111 -12.93 -9.46 36.84
CA ILE A 111 -14.36 -9.67 36.54
C ILE A 111 -14.99 -10.73 37.47
N ALA A 112 -14.18 -11.58 38.11
CA ALA A 112 -14.68 -12.70 38.94
C ALA A 112 -15.00 -12.32 40.41
N MET A 113 -14.54 -11.16 40.90
CA MET A 113 -14.69 -10.80 42.33
C MET A 113 -15.95 -9.98 42.67
N ALA A 114 -16.84 -9.71 41.70
CA ALA A 114 -18.02 -8.85 41.91
C ALA A 114 -19.32 -9.60 42.28
N HIS A 115 -19.31 -10.93 42.44
CA HIS A 115 -20.49 -11.69 42.85
C HIS A 115 -20.25 -12.45 44.15
N GLY A 116 -20.66 -11.84 45.27
CA GLY A 116 -20.71 -12.51 46.57
C GLY A 116 -21.07 -11.58 47.74
N THR A 117 -22.37 -11.43 48.01
CA THR A 117 -22.96 -11.27 49.35
C THR A 117 -24.38 -11.81 49.32
#